data_AF-A0A7W0AAF4-F1
#
_entry.id   AF-A0A7W0AAF4-F1
#
_cell.length_a   1.000
_cell.length_b   1.000
_cell.length_c   1.000
_cell.angle_alpha   90.00
_cell.angle_beta   90.00
_cell.angle_gamma   90.00
#
_symmetry.space_group_name_H-M   'P 1'
#
loop_
_entity.id
_entity.type
_entity.pdbx_description
1 polymer ?
#
loop_
_entity_poly.entity_id
_entity_poly.type
_entity_poly.pdbx_seq_one_letter_code
_entity_poly.pdbx_strand_id
1 'polypeptide(L)'
;MTDTKPGSDRNIRWGIIGAGKIAHHFANGLKAVPDADLIAVGSRAQATADAFGDEFDVPCRHASYTQLVADPEVDVVYVATPHQDHRASTLLCLYAGKPVLCEKPFAINAGEAREMVDTARARGLFLMEAMWTRYRPVMVKVREILESGALGEIRYLSANIGWKNPFDPLFRLYNPDLGGGALLDGGVYPVSFASMVLGTPNTIASAVSLGETGVDEQAAIALGYPSGAVASIGVTVQVTSVNLAFILGTEGRIEIHHDWHRPESMTFVPFGGEPQRFDYPQTEGNGYQYEA
;
A
#
# COMPACT_ATOMS: atom_id res chain seq x y z
N MET A 1 -7.09 -10.65 27.63
CA MET A 1 -6.96 -9.30 28.22
C MET A 1 -5.60 -8.78 27.81
N THR A 2 -5.54 -8.17 26.63
CA THR A 2 -4.33 -7.54 26.11
C THR A 2 -4.33 -6.10 26.59
N ASP A 3 -3.27 -5.76 27.31
CA ASP A 3 -3.02 -4.49 27.95
C ASP A 3 -2.74 -3.42 26.88
N THR A 4 -3.79 -2.72 26.45
CA THR A 4 -3.66 -1.54 25.59
C THR A 4 -3.11 -0.41 26.44
N LYS A 5 -1.85 -0.01 26.19
CA LYS A 5 -1.32 1.25 26.70
C LYS A 5 -2.28 2.38 26.31
N PRO A 6 -2.60 3.32 27.21
CA PRO A 6 -3.42 4.47 26.85
C PRO A 6 -2.64 5.34 25.87
N GLY A 7 -3.04 5.33 24.60
CA GLY A 7 -2.76 6.43 23.68
C GLY A 7 -3.40 7.70 24.24
N SER A 8 -2.80 8.86 23.97
CA SER A 8 -3.25 10.17 24.47
C SER A 8 -4.76 10.36 24.36
N ASP A 9 -5.39 11.03 25.35
CA ASP A 9 -6.83 11.36 25.44
C ASP A 9 -7.42 12.19 24.26
N ARG A 10 -6.73 12.28 23.11
CA ARG A 10 -7.12 13.07 21.95
C ARG A 10 -7.00 12.23 20.68
N ASN A 11 -8.07 12.22 19.89
CA ASN A 11 -8.09 11.68 18.52
C ASN A 11 -7.01 12.34 17.66
N ILE A 12 -6.40 11.55 16.78
CA ILE A 12 -5.44 12.01 15.78
C ILE A 12 -6.19 12.75 14.67
N ARG A 13 -5.82 14.00 14.40
CA ARG A 13 -6.48 14.85 13.41
C ARG A 13 -5.80 14.72 12.04
N TRP A 14 -6.50 14.11 11.10
CA TRP A 14 -6.00 13.81 9.76
C TRP A 14 -6.29 14.94 8.78
N GLY A 15 -5.27 15.23 7.95
CA GLY A 15 -5.41 15.99 6.71
C GLY A 15 -5.21 15.07 5.50
N ILE A 16 -5.94 15.30 4.42
CA ILE A 16 -5.73 14.60 3.14
C ILE A 16 -5.24 15.59 2.08
N ILE A 17 -4.12 15.28 1.44
CA ILE A 17 -3.63 15.98 0.24
C ILE A 17 -4.10 15.21 -1.00
N GLY A 18 -4.88 15.88 -1.85
CA GLY A 18 -5.54 15.27 -3.01
C GLY A 18 -6.99 14.87 -2.69
N ALA A 19 -7.85 14.88 -3.70
CA ALA A 19 -9.27 14.54 -3.55
C ALA A 19 -9.71 13.55 -4.65
N GLY A 20 -8.80 12.64 -5.02
CA GLY A 20 -9.06 11.60 -6.02
C GLY A 20 -9.78 10.40 -5.42
N LYS A 21 -10.02 9.36 -6.25
CA LYS A 21 -10.72 8.14 -5.83
C LYS A 21 -10.11 7.48 -4.58
N ILE A 22 -8.78 7.45 -4.50
CA ILE A 22 -8.09 6.81 -3.37
C ILE A 22 -8.29 7.60 -2.06
N ALA A 23 -8.32 8.94 -2.11
CA ALA A 23 -8.69 9.78 -0.97
C ALA A 23 -10.11 9.48 -0.46
N HIS A 24 -11.07 9.17 -1.34
CA HIS A 24 -12.43 8.79 -0.95
C HIS A 24 -12.44 7.41 -0.28
N HIS A 25 -11.63 6.46 -0.77
CA HIS A 25 -11.50 5.16 -0.11
C HIS A 25 -10.89 5.30 1.29
N PHE A 26 -9.79 6.05 1.42
CA PHE A 26 -9.17 6.28 2.71
C PHE A 26 -10.11 6.99 3.68
N ALA A 27 -10.78 8.08 3.26
CA ALA A 27 -11.74 8.79 4.11
C ALA A 27 -12.92 7.91 4.55
N ASN A 28 -13.41 7.00 3.70
CA ASN A 28 -14.43 6.03 4.10
C ASN A 28 -13.89 4.98 5.08
N GLY A 29 -12.65 4.51 4.90
CA GLY A 29 -12.01 3.58 5.83
C GLY A 29 -11.77 4.22 7.19
N LEU A 30 -11.28 5.46 7.20
CA LEU A 30 -10.93 6.21 8.42
C LEU A 30 -12.11 6.38 9.38
N LYS A 31 -13.36 6.42 8.87
CA LYS A 31 -14.59 6.44 9.71
C LYS A 31 -14.71 5.23 10.65
N ALA A 32 -14.01 4.12 10.36
CA ALA A 32 -13.98 2.93 11.20
C ALA A 32 -12.82 2.91 12.22
N VAL A 33 -12.01 3.98 12.29
CA VAL A 33 -10.88 4.12 13.22
C VAL A 33 -11.34 4.97 14.42
N PRO A 34 -11.48 4.40 15.63
CA PRO A 34 -12.12 5.09 16.76
C PRO A 34 -11.44 6.37 17.23
N ASP A 35 -10.14 6.50 17.02
CA ASP A 35 -9.28 7.58 17.48
C ASP A 35 -8.73 8.44 16.33
N ALA A 36 -9.42 8.49 15.19
CA ALA A 36 -9.05 9.30 14.03
C ALA A 36 -10.18 10.23 13.58
N ASP A 37 -9.85 11.53 13.43
CA ASP A 37 -10.76 12.55 12.93
C ASP A 37 -10.26 13.10 11.59
N LEU A 38 -11.06 13.00 10.52
CA LEU A 38 -10.76 13.68 9.26
C LEU A 38 -11.15 15.16 9.36
N ILE A 39 -10.18 16.04 9.60
CA ILE A 39 -10.44 17.45 9.83
C ILE A 39 -10.14 18.35 8.63
N ALA A 40 -9.26 17.92 7.73
CA ALA A 40 -8.74 18.78 6.68
C ALA A 40 -8.62 18.07 5.33
N VAL A 41 -8.94 18.79 4.25
CA VAL A 41 -8.66 18.37 2.87
C VAL A 41 -8.00 19.52 2.11
N GLY A 42 -6.97 19.19 1.33
CA GLY A 42 -6.26 20.10 0.47
C GLY A 42 -6.39 19.65 -0.97
N SER A 43 -6.84 20.56 -1.83
CA SER A 43 -6.86 20.36 -3.29
C SER A 43 -6.16 21.52 -4.00
N ARG A 44 -5.98 21.42 -5.32
CA ARG A 44 -5.42 22.52 -6.15
C ARG A 44 -6.48 23.56 -6.54
N ALA A 45 -7.75 23.28 -6.25
CA ALA A 45 -8.88 24.17 -6.51
C ALA A 45 -9.87 24.10 -5.34
N GLN A 46 -10.34 25.26 -4.87
CA GLN A 46 -11.27 25.35 -3.74
C GLN A 46 -12.53 24.51 -3.98
N ALA A 47 -13.14 24.59 -5.17
CA ALA A 47 -14.35 23.84 -5.49
C ALA A 47 -14.20 22.31 -5.30
N THR A 48 -13.01 21.76 -5.57
CA THR A 48 -12.73 20.34 -5.35
C THR A 48 -12.56 20.01 -3.87
N ALA A 49 -11.91 20.89 -3.09
CA ALA A 49 -11.80 20.75 -1.64
C ALA A 49 -13.19 20.87 -0.97
N ASP A 50 -14.03 21.78 -1.46
CA ASP A 50 -15.41 21.97 -1.01
C ASP A 50 -16.25 20.73 -1.26
N ALA A 51 -16.25 20.20 -2.49
CA ALA A 51 -17.01 19.01 -2.83
C ALA A 51 -16.61 17.79 -1.97
N PHE A 52 -15.31 17.58 -1.76
CA PHE A 52 -14.84 16.51 -0.87
C PHE A 52 -15.26 16.76 0.58
N GLY A 53 -15.12 18.00 1.07
CA GLY A 53 -15.50 18.35 2.42
C GLY A 53 -17.01 18.30 2.67
N ASP A 54 -17.83 18.50 1.65
CA ASP A 54 -19.29 18.30 1.73
C ASP A 54 -19.66 16.82 1.80
N GLU A 55 -18.94 15.94 1.08
CA GLU A 55 -19.21 14.49 1.09
C GLU A 55 -18.79 13.81 2.40
N PHE A 56 -17.70 14.28 3.01
CA PHE A 56 -17.07 13.65 4.18
C PHE A 56 -17.17 14.48 5.47
N ASP A 57 -17.97 15.56 5.47
CA ASP A 57 -18.15 16.47 6.60
C ASP A 57 -16.82 17.07 7.13
N VAL A 58 -15.89 17.37 6.22
CA VAL A 58 -14.55 17.89 6.55
C VAL A 58 -14.61 19.41 6.78
N PRO A 59 -14.29 19.90 7.99
CA PRO A 59 -14.44 21.32 8.32
C PRO A 59 -13.39 22.23 7.67
N CYS A 60 -12.12 21.83 7.63
CA CYS A 60 -11.05 22.65 7.06
C CYS A 60 -10.80 22.31 5.59
N ARG A 61 -11.11 23.24 4.68
CA ARG A 61 -11.06 23.00 3.23
C ARG A 61 -10.11 23.98 2.56
N HIS A 62 -8.96 23.47 2.13
CA HIS A 62 -7.84 24.28 1.67
C HIS A 62 -7.73 24.27 0.13
N ALA A 63 -7.64 25.46 -0.47
CA ALA A 63 -7.44 25.63 -1.93
C ALA A 63 -6.01 25.31 -2.41
N SER A 64 -5.12 24.92 -1.49
CA SER A 64 -3.76 24.49 -1.82
C SER A 64 -3.21 23.52 -0.77
N TYR A 65 -2.23 22.72 -1.18
CA TYR A 65 -1.51 21.82 -0.26
C TYR A 65 -0.69 22.60 0.76
N THR A 66 -0.12 23.75 0.38
CA THR A 66 0.62 24.64 1.29
C THR A 66 -0.24 25.16 2.42
N GLN A 67 -1.52 25.51 2.15
CA GLN A 67 -2.46 25.93 3.20
C GLN A 67 -2.79 24.78 4.16
N LEU A 68 -3.01 23.56 3.64
CA LEU A 68 -3.27 22.40 4.49
C LEU A 68 -2.09 22.08 5.42
N VAL A 69 -0.85 22.06 4.91
CA VAL A 69 0.29 21.72 5.76
C VAL A 69 0.63 22.81 6.77
N ALA A 70 0.20 24.04 6.52
CA ALA A 70 0.31 25.16 7.46
C ALA A 70 -0.78 25.17 8.54
N ASP A 71 -1.82 24.34 8.39
CA ASP A 71 -2.91 24.25 9.36
C ASP A 71 -2.39 23.67 10.69
N PRO A 72 -2.40 24.44 11.80
CA PRO A 72 -1.92 23.95 13.08
C PRO A 72 -2.79 22.83 13.66
N GLU A 73 -4.01 22.65 13.12
CA GLU A 73 -4.92 21.63 13.60
C GLU A 73 -4.66 20.24 13.01
N VAL A 74 -3.85 20.12 11.95
CA VAL A 74 -3.53 18.82 11.33
C VAL A 74 -2.38 18.14 12.06
N ASP A 75 -2.60 16.91 12.55
CA ASP A 75 -1.58 16.12 13.24
C ASP A 75 -0.79 15.21 12.28
N VAL A 76 -1.43 14.67 11.25
CA VAL A 76 -0.83 13.78 10.25
C VAL A 76 -1.48 14.00 8.88
N VAL A 77 -0.71 13.83 7.80
CA VAL A 77 -1.19 13.99 6.43
C VAL A 77 -1.16 12.67 5.67
N TYR A 78 -2.29 12.30 5.10
CA TYR A 78 -2.38 11.26 4.07
C TYR A 78 -2.19 11.88 2.68
N VAL A 79 -1.16 11.45 1.95
CA VAL A 79 -0.83 11.94 0.60
C VAL A 79 -1.44 11.00 -0.44
N ALA A 80 -2.44 11.49 -1.16
CA ALA A 80 -3.28 10.76 -2.10
C ALA A 80 -3.16 11.28 -3.55
N THR A 81 -2.02 11.88 -3.89
CA THR A 81 -1.77 12.47 -5.22
C THR A 81 -1.44 11.38 -6.25
N PRO A 82 -1.37 11.72 -7.55
CA PRO A 82 -0.77 10.82 -8.54
C PRO A 82 0.70 10.48 -8.20
N HIS A 83 1.21 9.36 -8.75
CA HIS A 83 2.47 8.76 -8.34
C HIS A 83 3.67 9.74 -8.44
N GLN A 84 3.74 10.52 -9.52
CA GLN A 84 4.84 11.47 -9.74
C GLN A 84 4.84 12.64 -8.74
N ASP A 85 3.71 12.90 -8.10
CA ASP A 85 3.54 14.01 -7.15
C ASP A 85 3.75 13.58 -5.68
N HIS A 86 3.91 12.27 -5.41
CA HIS A 86 4.10 11.74 -4.05
C HIS A 86 5.31 12.37 -3.34
N ARG A 87 6.47 12.41 -4.02
CA ARG A 87 7.70 13.00 -3.47
C ARG A 87 7.49 14.46 -3.08
N ALA A 88 7.01 15.29 -4.01
CA ALA A 88 6.85 16.72 -3.77
C ALA A 88 5.87 17.00 -2.62
N SER A 89 4.73 16.28 -2.61
CA SER A 89 3.71 16.42 -1.58
C SER A 89 4.20 15.95 -0.20
N THR A 90 4.92 14.82 -0.16
CA THR A 90 5.49 14.30 1.09
C THR A 90 6.56 15.24 1.65
N LEU A 91 7.48 15.71 0.82
CA LEU A 91 8.51 16.66 1.26
C LEU A 91 7.89 17.96 1.75
N LEU A 92 6.83 18.47 1.10
CA LEU A 92 6.08 19.63 1.56
C LEU A 92 5.55 19.45 2.99
N CYS A 93 4.91 18.31 3.28
CA CYS A 93 4.44 17.97 4.62
C CYS A 93 5.59 17.90 5.64
N LEU A 94 6.67 17.18 5.31
CA LEU A 94 7.80 16.99 6.21
C LEU A 94 8.53 18.31 6.52
N TYR A 95 8.67 19.20 5.53
CA TYR A 95 9.25 20.53 5.75
C TYR A 95 8.35 21.43 6.58
N ALA A 96 7.03 21.23 6.54
CA ALA A 96 6.07 21.90 7.41
C ALA A 96 5.95 21.26 8.81
N GLY A 97 6.72 20.20 9.11
CA GLY A 97 6.69 19.54 10.41
C GLY A 97 5.57 18.51 10.58
N LYS A 98 4.93 18.05 9.50
CA LYS A 98 3.80 17.12 9.54
C LYS A 98 4.26 15.67 9.29
N PRO A 99 3.93 14.71 10.18
CA PRO A 99 3.92 13.27 9.89
C PRO A 99 3.16 12.92 8.61
N VAL A 100 3.59 11.87 7.91
CA VAL A 100 3.03 11.50 6.60
C VAL A 100 2.74 10.00 6.48
N LEU A 101 1.53 9.69 6.00
CA LEU A 101 1.20 8.43 5.36
C LEU A 101 1.10 8.67 3.84
N CYS A 102 2.05 8.15 3.06
CA CYS A 102 2.11 8.38 1.62
C CYS A 102 1.60 7.17 0.85
N GLU A 103 0.67 7.38 -0.09
CA GLU A 103 0.14 6.30 -0.93
C GLU A 103 1.21 5.49 -1.66
N LYS A 104 0.85 4.25 -2.00
CA LYS A 104 1.65 3.39 -2.87
C LYS A 104 1.42 3.77 -4.35
N PRO A 105 2.42 3.60 -5.24
CA PRO A 105 3.81 3.30 -4.92
C PRO A 105 4.43 4.47 -4.15
N PHE A 106 5.22 4.20 -3.11
CA PHE A 106 5.78 5.25 -2.25
C PHE A 106 6.46 6.40 -3.03
N ALA A 107 7.19 6.06 -4.09
CA ALA A 107 7.75 6.98 -5.05
C ALA A 107 7.94 6.28 -6.41
N ILE A 108 8.17 7.04 -7.48
CA ILE A 108 8.37 6.47 -8.82
C ILE A 108 9.75 5.84 -9.01
N ASN A 109 10.72 6.12 -8.13
CA ASN A 109 12.03 5.49 -8.13
C ASN A 109 12.69 5.50 -6.74
N ALA A 110 13.77 4.72 -6.59
CA ALA A 110 14.48 4.56 -5.32
C ALA A 110 15.22 5.82 -4.85
N GLY A 111 15.59 6.73 -5.75
CA GLY A 111 16.24 7.99 -5.39
C GLY A 111 15.28 8.92 -4.64
N GLU A 112 14.07 9.07 -5.18
CA GLU A 112 12.99 9.83 -4.55
C GLU A 112 12.58 9.23 -3.19
N ALA A 113 12.38 7.91 -3.14
CA ALA A 113 12.06 7.22 -1.90
C ALA A 113 13.11 7.47 -0.81
N ARG A 114 14.40 7.43 -1.18
CA ARG A 114 15.51 7.70 -0.25
C ARG A 114 15.48 9.13 0.27
N GLU A 115 15.26 10.10 -0.61
CA GLU A 115 15.17 11.51 -0.20
C GLU A 115 14.03 11.76 0.79
N MET A 116 12.85 11.17 0.55
CA MET A 116 11.70 11.28 1.46
C MET A 116 12.04 10.69 2.85
N VAL A 117 12.63 9.50 2.89
CA VAL A 117 13.02 8.81 4.12
C VAL A 117 14.11 9.58 4.88
N ASP A 118 15.15 10.05 4.18
CA ASP A 118 16.24 10.79 4.79
C ASP A 118 15.75 12.14 5.36
N THR A 119 14.83 12.80 4.66
CA THR A 119 14.19 14.03 5.14
C THR A 119 13.36 13.78 6.40
N ALA A 120 12.52 12.75 6.43
CA ALA A 120 11.72 12.41 7.61
C ALA A 120 12.60 12.09 8.82
N ARG A 121 13.67 11.31 8.62
CA ARG A 121 14.66 11.01 9.67
C ARG A 121 15.37 12.25 10.19
N ALA A 122 15.82 13.14 9.30
CA ALA A 122 16.48 14.39 9.68
C ALA A 122 15.56 15.34 10.46
N ARG A 123 14.24 15.27 10.19
CA ARG A 123 13.22 16.06 10.88
C ARG A 123 12.65 15.38 12.14
N GLY A 124 12.97 14.10 12.37
CA GLY A 124 12.38 13.32 13.46
C GLY A 124 10.88 13.09 13.32
N LEU A 125 10.38 12.99 12.08
CA LEU A 125 8.95 12.84 11.78
C LEU A 125 8.62 11.41 11.33
N PHE A 126 7.41 10.98 11.64
CA PHE A 126 6.87 9.73 11.11
C PHE A 126 6.63 9.83 9.60
N LEU A 127 7.04 8.80 8.88
CA LEU A 127 6.79 8.62 7.46
C LEU A 127 6.57 7.13 7.18
N MET A 128 5.48 6.81 6.50
CA MET A 128 5.14 5.44 6.12
C MET A 128 4.57 5.37 4.70
N GLU A 129 4.90 4.31 3.97
CA GLU A 129 4.18 3.93 2.75
C GLU A 129 2.84 3.27 3.13
N ALA A 130 1.76 3.75 2.53
CA ALA A 130 0.40 3.21 2.65
C ALA A 130 0.27 1.90 1.85
N MET A 131 0.99 0.88 2.30
CA MET A 131 0.94 -0.47 1.75
C MET A 131 -0.09 -1.30 2.53
N TRP A 132 -1.35 -0.89 2.43
CA TRP A 132 -2.50 -1.44 3.18
C TRP A 132 -2.54 -2.96 3.30
N THR A 133 -2.14 -3.69 2.25
CA THR A 133 -2.05 -5.16 2.23
C THR A 133 -1.30 -5.70 3.45
N ARG A 134 -0.22 -5.05 3.89
CA ARG A 134 0.60 -5.52 5.02
C ARG A 134 -0.15 -5.54 6.35
N TYR A 135 -1.17 -4.71 6.51
CA TYR A 135 -1.86 -4.51 7.78
C TYR A 135 -3.18 -5.27 7.87
N ARG A 136 -3.59 -5.94 6.79
CA ARG A 136 -4.79 -6.80 6.75
C ARG A 136 -4.69 -7.93 7.79
N PRO A 137 -5.78 -8.31 8.49
CA PRO A 137 -5.77 -9.39 9.47
C PRO A 137 -5.22 -10.73 8.95
N VAL A 138 -5.53 -11.09 7.70
CA VAL A 138 -4.93 -12.28 7.06
C VAL A 138 -3.40 -12.18 7.02
N MET A 139 -2.83 -11.02 6.68
CA MET A 139 -1.37 -10.84 6.63
C MET A 139 -0.74 -10.83 8.02
N VAL A 140 -1.46 -10.38 9.06
CA VAL A 140 -1.05 -10.58 10.46
C VAL A 140 -0.93 -12.09 10.73
N LYS A 141 -1.95 -12.88 10.37
CA LYS A 141 -1.91 -14.33 10.56
C LYS A 141 -0.79 -15.02 9.79
N VAL A 142 -0.51 -14.58 8.56
CA VAL A 142 0.62 -15.07 7.77
C VAL A 142 1.94 -14.84 8.52
N ARG A 143 2.16 -13.65 9.08
CA ARG A 143 3.36 -13.35 9.87
C ARG A 143 3.47 -14.20 11.14
N GLU A 144 2.37 -14.39 11.87
CA GLU A 144 2.37 -15.28 13.04
C GLU A 144 2.84 -16.70 12.69
N ILE A 145 2.37 -17.25 11.57
CA ILE A 145 2.75 -18.59 11.11
C ILE A 145 4.23 -18.63 10.70
N LEU A 146 4.72 -17.60 9.99
CA LEU A 146 6.13 -17.46 9.63
C LEU A 146 7.02 -17.39 10.88
N GLU A 147 6.68 -16.54 11.84
CA GLU A 147 7.41 -16.34 13.09
C GLU A 147 7.42 -17.58 13.98
N SER A 148 6.35 -18.39 13.95
CA SER A 148 6.30 -19.66 14.68
C SER A 148 7.24 -20.75 14.16
N GLY A 149 7.79 -20.57 12.94
CA GLY A 149 8.62 -21.57 12.27
C GLY A 149 7.84 -22.74 11.67
N ALA A 150 6.50 -22.69 11.66
CA ALA A 150 5.64 -23.79 11.19
C ALA A 150 5.79 -24.15 9.71
N LEU A 151 6.43 -23.29 8.91
CA LEU A 151 6.77 -23.57 7.51
C LEU A 151 8.18 -24.15 7.31
N GLY A 152 9.02 -24.19 8.35
CA GLY A 152 10.43 -24.50 8.21
C GLY A 152 11.17 -23.48 7.34
N GLU A 153 12.10 -23.94 6.50
CA GLU A 153 12.83 -23.06 5.58
C GLU A 153 11.95 -22.69 4.39
N ILE A 154 11.73 -21.40 4.14
CA ILE A 154 11.01 -20.95 2.95
C ILE A 154 11.86 -21.19 1.71
N ARG A 155 11.31 -21.91 0.73
CA ARG A 155 11.99 -22.27 -0.53
C ARG A 155 11.45 -21.52 -1.73
N TYR A 156 10.16 -21.24 -1.74
CA TYR A 156 9.52 -20.61 -2.88
C TYR A 156 8.37 -19.69 -2.47
N LEU A 157 8.24 -18.57 -3.16
CA LEU A 157 7.10 -17.68 -3.07
C LEU A 157 6.56 -17.39 -4.47
N SER A 158 5.24 -17.38 -4.62
CA SER A 158 4.61 -16.93 -5.86
C SER A 158 3.54 -15.91 -5.53
N ALA A 159 3.48 -14.80 -6.26
CA ALA A 159 2.41 -13.83 -6.11
C ALA A 159 2.22 -13.05 -7.41
N ASN A 160 0.98 -12.91 -7.86
CA ASN A 160 0.68 -12.14 -9.06
C ASN A 160 -0.53 -11.23 -8.88
N ILE A 161 -0.57 -10.15 -9.65
CA ILE A 161 -1.74 -9.29 -9.77
C ILE A 161 -2.05 -9.08 -11.25
N GLY A 162 -3.29 -9.34 -11.65
CA GLY A 162 -3.77 -9.15 -13.01
C GLY A 162 -5.18 -8.58 -13.00
N TRP A 163 -5.36 -7.43 -13.63
CA TRP A 163 -6.68 -6.87 -13.88
C TRP A 163 -6.72 -6.31 -15.29
N LYS A 164 -7.81 -6.54 -16.02
CA LYS A 164 -7.98 -5.90 -17.32
C LYS A 164 -8.42 -4.45 -17.13
N ASN A 165 -7.67 -3.51 -17.69
CA ASN A 165 -8.09 -2.12 -17.78
C ASN A 165 -8.24 -1.70 -19.25
N PRO A 166 -9.29 -0.95 -19.65
CA PRO A 166 -9.39 -0.42 -21.00
C PRO A 166 -8.24 0.55 -21.30
N PHE A 167 -7.63 0.40 -22.47
CA PHE A 167 -6.56 1.29 -22.91
C PHE A 167 -7.09 2.71 -23.12
N ASP A 168 -6.44 3.66 -22.47
CA ASP A 168 -6.61 5.10 -22.67
C ASP A 168 -5.25 5.76 -22.38
N PRO A 169 -4.56 6.34 -23.39
CA PRO A 169 -3.22 6.90 -23.21
C PRO A 169 -3.20 8.13 -22.29
N LEU A 170 -4.35 8.75 -22.02
CA LEU A 170 -4.46 9.87 -21.07
C LEU A 170 -4.70 9.39 -19.64
N PHE A 171 -5.16 8.15 -19.46
CA PHE A 171 -5.40 7.59 -18.15
C PHE A 171 -4.09 7.33 -17.42
N ARG A 172 -4.03 7.63 -16.11
CA ARG A 172 -2.83 7.55 -15.27
C ARG A 172 -2.05 6.24 -15.39
N LEU A 173 -2.74 5.12 -15.66
CA LEU A 173 -2.12 3.80 -15.76
C LEU A 173 -1.26 3.67 -17.03
N TYR A 174 -1.65 4.31 -18.13
CA TYR A 174 -0.96 4.23 -19.42
C TYR A 174 -0.12 5.47 -19.73
N ASN A 175 -0.23 6.53 -18.92
CA ASN A 175 0.49 7.77 -19.16
C ASN A 175 1.86 7.76 -18.44
N PRO A 176 2.99 7.78 -19.17
CA PRO A 176 4.32 7.77 -18.57
C PRO A 176 4.62 9.02 -17.73
N ASP A 177 4.05 10.19 -18.10
CA ASP A 177 4.24 11.45 -17.36
C ASP A 177 3.56 11.42 -15.99
N LEU A 178 2.63 10.49 -15.77
CA LEU A 178 1.91 10.29 -14.50
C LEU A 178 2.46 9.13 -13.67
N GLY A 179 3.64 8.60 -14.03
CA GLY A 179 4.21 7.42 -13.38
C GLY A 179 3.37 6.17 -13.59
N GLY A 180 2.81 6.01 -14.80
CA GLY A 180 2.03 4.84 -15.21
C GLY A 180 2.86 3.56 -15.27
N GLY A 181 2.19 2.47 -15.66
CA GLY A 181 2.77 1.14 -15.75
C GLY A 181 2.18 0.16 -14.74
N ALA A 182 2.08 -1.10 -15.16
CA ALA A 182 1.59 -2.19 -14.35
C ALA A 182 2.44 -2.40 -13.10
N LEU A 183 3.77 -2.24 -13.22
CA LEU A 183 4.73 -2.41 -12.14
C LEU A 183 4.50 -1.42 -11.00
N LEU A 184 4.34 -0.13 -11.31
CA LEU A 184 4.11 0.90 -10.30
C LEU A 184 2.69 0.83 -9.71
N ASP A 185 1.67 0.48 -10.49
CA ASP A 185 0.30 0.44 -9.98
C ASP A 185 -0.04 -0.85 -9.19
N GLY A 186 0.41 -2.01 -9.70
CA GLY A 186 0.08 -3.32 -9.15
C GLY A 186 1.28 -4.20 -8.81
N GLY A 187 2.42 -4.03 -9.49
CA GLY A 187 3.62 -4.85 -9.24
C GLY A 187 4.29 -4.56 -7.89
N VAL A 188 4.05 -3.39 -7.30
CA VAL A 188 4.53 -3.06 -5.95
C VAL A 188 3.99 -3.98 -4.86
N TYR A 189 2.78 -4.52 -5.03
CA TYR A 189 2.20 -5.45 -4.06
C TYR A 189 3.02 -6.74 -3.95
N PRO A 190 3.22 -7.55 -5.03
CA PRO A 190 3.98 -8.78 -4.91
C PRO A 190 5.46 -8.54 -4.58
N VAL A 191 6.05 -7.40 -4.98
CA VAL A 191 7.39 -6.98 -4.51
C VAL A 191 7.39 -6.78 -2.99
N SER A 192 6.43 -6.03 -2.47
CA SER A 192 6.28 -5.77 -1.04
C SER A 192 6.04 -7.05 -0.23
N PHE A 193 5.24 -7.97 -0.77
CA PHE A 193 4.97 -9.28 -0.17
C PHE A 193 6.21 -10.17 -0.14
N ALA A 194 6.94 -10.27 -1.25
CA ALA A 194 8.20 -11.00 -1.30
C ALA A 194 9.22 -10.42 -0.31
N SER A 195 9.31 -9.09 -0.22
CA SER A 195 10.16 -8.40 0.75
C SER A 195 9.76 -8.70 2.21
N MET A 196 8.46 -8.74 2.51
CA MET A 196 7.96 -9.08 3.85
C MET A 196 8.35 -10.50 4.27
N VAL A 197 8.29 -11.46 3.35
CA VAL A 197 8.51 -12.89 3.65
C VAL A 197 9.99 -13.29 3.58
N LEU A 198 10.74 -12.77 2.62
CA LEU A 198 12.09 -13.24 2.28
C LEU A 198 13.18 -12.17 2.45
N GLY A 199 12.82 -10.91 2.74
CA GLY A 199 13.77 -9.82 2.93
C GLY A 199 14.29 -9.24 1.61
N THR A 200 15.59 -8.96 1.52
CA THR A 200 16.21 -8.32 0.35
C THR A 200 16.77 -9.37 -0.61
N PRO A 201 16.35 -9.40 -1.89
CA PRO A 201 16.93 -10.30 -2.88
C PRO A 201 18.35 -9.88 -3.29
N ASN A 202 19.17 -10.84 -3.73
CA ASN A 202 20.51 -10.60 -4.26
C ASN A 202 20.63 -10.85 -5.77
N THR A 203 19.59 -11.43 -6.40
CA THR A 203 19.52 -11.61 -7.86
C THR A 203 18.12 -11.28 -8.35
N ILE A 204 18.04 -10.70 -9.55
CA ILE A 204 16.79 -10.31 -10.21
C ILE A 204 16.90 -10.71 -11.69
N ALA A 205 15.90 -11.43 -12.19
CA ALA A 205 15.71 -11.68 -13.62
C ALA A 205 14.27 -11.31 -14.00
N SER A 206 14.06 -10.67 -15.15
CA SER A 206 12.74 -10.18 -15.55
C SER A 206 12.48 -10.27 -17.03
N ALA A 207 11.20 -10.43 -17.39
CA ALA A 207 10.66 -10.23 -18.72
C ALA A 207 9.53 -9.19 -18.65
N VAL A 208 9.53 -8.25 -19.58
CA VAL A 208 8.58 -7.12 -19.59
C VAL A 208 8.00 -6.95 -20.99
N SER A 209 6.70 -6.69 -21.06
CA SER A 209 6.02 -6.23 -22.27
C SER A 209 5.66 -4.76 -22.09
N LEU A 210 6.19 -3.92 -22.97
CA LEU A 210 5.84 -2.51 -23.02
C LEU A 210 4.60 -2.31 -23.92
N GLY A 211 3.74 -1.38 -23.52
CA GLY A 211 2.58 -0.93 -24.29
C GLY A 211 2.92 0.15 -25.31
N GLU A 212 1.88 0.66 -25.99
CA GLU A 212 2.02 1.69 -27.04
C GLU A 212 2.61 3.01 -26.53
N THR A 213 2.35 3.35 -25.27
CA THR A 213 2.83 4.59 -24.63
C THR A 213 4.21 4.44 -24.00
N GLY A 214 4.83 3.26 -24.09
CA GLY A 214 6.14 2.96 -23.52
C GLY A 214 6.15 2.59 -22.04
N VAL A 215 5.01 2.61 -21.34
CA VAL A 215 4.90 2.03 -20.00
C VAL A 215 4.86 0.50 -20.06
N ASP A 216 5.23 -0.17 -18.99
CA ASP A 216 5.04 -1.62 -18.89
C ASP A 216 3.57 -1.97 -18.68
N GLU A 217 3.06 -2.92 -19.47
CA GLU A 217 1.69 -3.42 -19.32
C GLU A 217 1.66 -4.84 -18.73
N GLN A 218 2.80 -5.52 -18.77
CA GLN A 218 2.99 -6.83 -18.16
C GLN A 218 4.45 -7.04 -17.78
N ALA A 219 4.67 -7.60 -16.61
CA ALA A 219 5.99 -8.02 -16.17
C ALA A 219 5.94 -9.34 -15.41
N ALA A 220 6.98 -10.14 -15.58
CA ALA A 220 7.30 -11.29 -14.75
C ALA A 220 8.72 -11.13 -14.21
N ILE A 221 8.90 -11.36 -12.91
CA ILE A 221 10.16 -11.12 -12.20
C ILE A 221 10.46 -12.34 -11.32
N ALA A 222 11.67 -12.87 -11.42
CA ALA A 222 12.24 -13.83 -10.49
C ALA A 222 13.23 -13.12 -9.57
N LEU A 223 13.04 -13.27 -8.27
CA LEU A 223 13.91 -12.73 -7.22
C LEU A 223 14.61 -13.89 -6.51
N GLY A 224 15.93 -13.92 -6.52
CA GLY A 224 16.72 -14.90 -5.76
C GLY A 224 17.24 -14.30 -4.46
N TYR A 225 17.34 -15.14 -3.42
CA TYR A 225 17.71 -14.73 -2.07
C TYR A 225 18.95 -15.47 -1.57
N PRO A 226 19.72 -14.88 -0.63
CA PRO A 226 20.89 -15.55 -0.03
C PRO A 226 20.60 -16.91 0.63
N SER A 227 19.36 -17.14 1.09
CA SER A 227 18.91 -18.43 1.64
C SER A 227 18.76 -19.54 0.58
N GLY A 228 18.87 -19.20 -0.71
CA GLY A 228 18.55 -20.09 -1.82
C GLY A 228 17.06 -20.13 -2.17
N ALA A 229 16.21 -19.36 -1.48
CA ALA A 229 14.81 -19.20 -1.84
C ALA A 229 14.67 -18.42 -3.17
N VAL A 230 13.56 -18.65 -3.87
CA VAL A 230 13.19 -17.91 -5.07
C VAL A 230 11.76 -17.38 -4.94
N ALA A 231 11.53 -16.11 -5.29
CA ALA A 231 10.18 -15.59 -5.50
C ALA A 231 9.91 -15.39 -6.99
N SER A 232 8.78 -15.90 -7.47
CA SER A 232 8.24 -15.60 -8.80
C SER A 232 7.07 -14.64 -8.66
N ILE A 233 7.22 -13.44 -9.17
CA ILE A 233 6.19 -12.41 -9.08
C ILE A 233 5.80 -11.91 -10.47
N GLY A 234 4.55 -11.46 -10.60
CA GLY A 234 4.07 -10.95 -11.87
C GLY A 234 2.98 -9.91 -11.75
N VAL A 235 2.88 -9.08 -12.77
CA VAL A 235 1.80 -8.11 -12.91
C VAL A 235 1.35 -8.00 -14.35
N THR A 236 0.07 -7.74 -14.57
CA THR A 236 -0.49 -7.46 -15.90
C THR A 236 -1.73 -6.58 -15.81
N VAL A 237 -1.85 -5.62 -16.73
CA VAL A 237 -3.06 -4.78 -16.89
C VAL A 237 -3.92 -5.20 -18.08
N GLN A 238 -3.51 -6.29 -18.76
CA GLN A 238 -4.12 -6.75 -20.02
C GLN A 238 -5.16 -7.85 -19.80
N VAL A 239 -5.06 -8.59 -18.70
CA VAL A 239 -5.91 -9.74 -18.39
C VAL A 239 -6.40 -9.72 -16.94
N THR A 240 -7.59 -10.25 -16.71
CA THR A 240 -8.10 -10.50 -15.35
C THR A 240 -7.53 -11.82 -14.84
N SER A 241 -6.84 -11.77 -13.70
CA SER A 241 -6.29 -12.95 -13.03
C SER A 241 -7.06 -13.25 -11.74
N VAL A 242 -6.94 -14.49 -11.24
CA VAL A 242 -7.46 -14.90 -9.92
C VAL A 242 -6.71 -14.19 -8.78
N ASN A 243 -5.51 -13.68 -9.06
CA ASN A 243 -4.65 -13.01 -8.08
C ASN A 243 -4.40 -13.92 -6.88
N LEU A 244 -3.54 -14.92 -7.07
CA LEU A 244 -3.16 -15.86 -6.01
C LEU A 244 -1.77 -15.54 -5.45
N ALA A 245 -1.58 -15.88 -4.17
CA ALA A 245 -0.26 -15.85 -3.56
C ALA A 245 0.00 -17.10 -2.70
N PHE A 246 1.23 -17.60 -2.76
CA PHE A 246 1.67 -18.81 -2.06
C PHE A 246 3.01 -18.59 -1.38
N ILE A 247 3.19 -19.17 -0.19
CA ILE A 247 4.47 -19.30 0.48
C ILE A 247 4.71 -20.79 0.70
N LEU A 248 5.80 -21.32 0.15
CA LEU A 248 6.16 -22.74 0.23
C LEU A 248 7.43 -22.90 1.05
N GLY A 249 7.31 -23.60 2.17
CA GLY A 249 8.44 -23.99 3.01
C GLY A 249 8.64 -25.51 3.08
N THR A 250 9.68 -25.94 3.77
CA THR A 250 10.02 -27.37 3.90
C THR A 250 9.00 -28.14 4.74
N GLU A 251 8.34 -27.50 5.69
CA GLU A 251 7.40 -28.14 6.64
C GLU A 251 5.93 -27.80 6.36
N GLY A 252 5.64 -27.07 5.28
CA GLY A 252 4.27 -26.75 4.91
C GLY A 252 4.17 -25.63 3.89
N ARG A 253 2.93 -25.18 3.64
CA ARG A 253 2.66 -24.04 2.76
C ARG A 253 1.52 -23.16 3.26
N ILE A 254 1.54 -21.90 2.87
CA ILE A 254 0.42 -20.98 2.98
C ILE A 254 -0.13 -20.70 1.57
N GLU A 255 -1.44 -20.77 1.45
CA GLU A 255 -2.22 -20.39 0.28
C GLU A 255 -3.07 -19.18 0.67
N ILE A 256 -2.76 -18.00 0.14
CA ILE A 256 -3.62 -16.82 0.29
C ILE A 256 -4.60 -16.84 -0.87
N HIS A 257 -5.89 -16.79 -0.54
CA HIS A 257 -6.94 -16.98 -1.53
C HIS A 257 -7.07 -15.76 -2.46
N HIS A 258 -8.02 -15.83 -3.39
CA HIS A 258 -8.24 -14.83 -4.44
C HIS A 258 -8.14 -13.37 -3.97
N ASP A 259 -7.68 -12.50 -4.86
CA ASP A 259 -7.42 -11.09 -4.57
C ASP A 259 -6.51 -10.91 -3.35
N TRP A 260 -5.40 -11.64 -3.32
CA TRP A 260 -4.47 -11.71 -2.18
C TRP A 260 -3.93 -10.34 -1.70
N HIS A 261 -4.01 -9.29 -2.51
CA HIS A 261 -3.63 -7.91 -2.16
C HIS A 261 -4.65 -7.23 -1.23
N ARG A 262 -5.87 -7.78 -1.12
CA ARG A 262 -6.93 -7.40 -0.17
C ARG A 262 -7.54 -8.67 0.46
N PRO A 263 -6.70 -9.51 1.09
CA PRO A 263 -7.08 -10.87 1.43
C PRO A 263 -8.12 -10.87 2.57
N GLU A 264 -9.04 -11.84 2.49
CA GLU A 264 -10.03 -12.15 3.53
C GLU A 264 -9.91 -13.59 4.04
N SER A 265 -9.15 -14.44 3.37
CA SER A 265 -8.94 -15.82 3.81
C SER A 265 -7.59 -16.39 3.37
N MET A 266 -7.13 -17.38 4.12
CA MET A 266 -5.94 -18.17 3.80
C MET A 266 -6.09 -19.61 4.27
N THR A 267 -5.29 -20.51 3.71
CA THR A 267 -5.11 -21.87 4.18
C THR A 267 -3.65 -22.11 4.51
N PHE A 268 -3.37 -22.62 5.72
CA PHE A 268 -2.08 -23.22 6.06
C PHE A 268 -2.18 -24.74 5.91
N VAL A 269 -1.22 -25.36 5.24
CA VAL A 269 -1.16 -26.81 5.04
C VAL A 269 0.18 -27.33 5.55
N PRO A 270 0.24 -27.95 6.74
CA PRO A 270 1.45 -28.60 7.24
C PRO A 270 1.87 -29.78 6.35
N PHE A 271 3.16 -30.11 6.32
CA PHE A 271 3.65 -31.30 5.66
C PHE A 271 3.08 -32.56 6.32
N GLY A 272 2.35 -33.38 5.55
CA GLY A 272 1.68 -34.58 6.06
C GLY A 272 0.54 -34.32 7.04
N GLY A 273 0.10 -33.07 7.20
CA GLY A 273 -0.98 -32.67 8.09
C GLY A 273 -2.23 -32.18 7.35
N GLU A 274 -3.31 -32.00 8.11
CA GLU A 274 -4.58 -31.51 7.58
C GLU A 274 -4.55 -29.99 7.32
N PRO A 275 -5.16 -29.51 6.23
CA PRO A 275 -5.32 -28.08 5.96
C PRO A 275 -6.08 -27.34 7.07
N GLN A 276 -5.58 -26.16 7.43
CA GLN A 276 -6.16 -25.25 8.40
C GLN A 276 -6.56 -23.95 7.69
N ARG A 277 -7.87 -23.70 7.60
CA ARG A 277 -8.42 -22.48 6.98
C ARG A 277 -8.62 -21.39 8.03
N PHE A 278 -8.28 -20.16 7.66
CA PHE A 278 -8.52 -18.96 8.45
C PHE A 278 -9.31 -17.96 7.60
N ASP A 279 -10.43 -17.50 8.15
CA ASP A 279 -11.32 -16.53 7.52
C ASP A 279 -11.37 -15.25 8.37
N TYR A 280 -11.08 -14.13 7.74
CA TYR A 280 -11.09 -12.77 8.29
C TYR A 280 -11.88 -11.85 7.33
N PRO A 281 -13.20 -12.05 7.19
CA PRO A 281 -14.02 -11.22 6.31
C PRO A 281 -13.98 -9.76 6.77
N GLN A 282 -14.09 -8.82 5.83
CA GLN A 282 -14.17 -7.41 6.16
C GLN A 282 -15.55 -7.08 6.74
N THR A 283 -15.65 -6.90 8.06
CA THR A 283 -16.94 -6.62 8.74
C THR A 283 -17.23 -5.14 8.95
N GLU A 284 -16.20 -4.31 9.08
CA GLU A 284 -16.32 -2.86 9.30
C GLU A 284 -15.34 -2.10 8.39
N GLY A 285 -15.66 -0.86 7.99
CA GLY A 285 -14.80 -0.10 7.08
C GLY A 285 -14.61 -0.78 5.71
N ASN A 286 -13.47 -0.54 5.06
CA ASN A 286 -13.20 -1.01 3.70
C ASN A 286 -11.77 -1.56 3.48
N GLY A 287 -11.02 -1.75 4.56
CA GLY A 287 -9.64 -2.22 4.57
C GLY A 287 -8.58 -1.13 4.74
N TYR A 288 -8.88 0.13 4.41
CA TYR A 288 -7.94 1.25 4.57
C TYR A 288 -7.79 1.67 6.03
N GLN A 289 -8.73 1.31 6.91
CA GLN A 289 -8.60 1.58 8.34
C GLN A 289 -7.40 0.88 8.99
N TYR A 290 -6.84 -0.17 8.37
CA TYR A 290 -5.73 -0.93 8.96
C TYR A 290 -4.37 -0.25 8.75
N GLU A 291 -4.27 0.69 7.82
CA GLU A 291 -3.02 1.44 7.57
C GLU A 291 -3.03 2.86 8.14
N ALA A 292 -4.19 3.29 8.66
CA ALA A 292 -4.35 4.53 9.39
C ALA A 292 -3.73 4.42 10.79
#